data_AF-S7WSH6-F1
#
_entry.id   AF-S7WSH6-F1
#
_cell.length_a   1.000
_cell.length_b   1.000
_cell.length_c   1.000
_cell.angle_alpha   90.00
_cell.angle_beta   90.00
_cell.angle_gamma   90.00
#
_symmetry.space_group_name_H-M   'P 1'
#
loop_
_entity.id
_entity.type
_entity.pdbx_description
1 polymer ?
#
loop_
_entity_poly.entity_id
_entity_poly.type
_entity_poly.pdbx_seq_one_letter_code
_entity_poly.pdbx_strand_id
1 'polypeptide(L)'
;MGYEDGNLRSFILWDWLKIIHPEDRKLVEDFVSREHYEKDNYSFTYRVRNKKDTFQYLTNNIRVFKSAITQEEGLTGTLINALQHKKKIKTLEDKKDVLQNLTEKNFIQNMMTEVSAISTLFKGQNLFEEINHLIYKKLGIRFCIIGNLESGTNKMEILSICESGKNINDSDKWWENLLNEELLPIDPANNFLMISSEKDHVLSHISFFIEHKITSLLRLSLFDTEMNKIGTLCLLHDQPFNNKAYYGELFSILRDWISKELNRCRFENVLQETNFMHDAILNGTAYAIFAVNHQFELILINNKTLPVFNLNNKDELMKTKLLKNDTNTTLLEVISDFLKSSLKTDYFHLPIGEDDYKELKISFTKIQYGNENKESYVIFVDDITDRTLSEKKLIASEQLFRSIAENFPRGSVDVLDKSFNYLFTDGEEYQLSGTDPKSLIGTNLLKQFSGDNLKITKSSLNKVLRGQRVSYETEARHMKFLQSGVPLMNNAKEVDRILLVTQNITEAKRLESDKEKLIKDLKSHNEELLRFAYIVSHNLRAPIVNISLLLDLYNDENPADPGNREIWENLKISTNLLDTTLQDLIEVVSIKKQKIPKVEQNRL
;
A
#
# COMPACT_ATOMS: atom_id res chain seq x y z
N MET A 1 56.27 77.85 29.42
CA MET A 1 57.66 77.33 29.56
C MET A 1 58.16 77.32 31.01
N GLY A 2 57.42 77.88 31.99
CA GLY A 2 57.77 77.78 33.41
C GLY A 2 58.84 78.76 33.90
N TYR A 3 59.29 79.69 33.05
CA TYR A 3 60.13 80.84 33.41
C TYR A 3 59.27 81.98 33.98
N GLU A 4 59.83 82.77 34.90
CA GLU A 4 59.21 84.01 35.39
C GLU A 4 59.11 85.06 34.28
N ASP A 5 58.08 85.91 34.36
CA ASP A 5 57.83 86.93 33.35
C ASP A 5 59.01 87.92 33.30
N GLY A 6 59.50 88.21 32.10
CA GLY A 6 60.72 89.02 31.89
C GLY A 6 62.03 88.25 31.71
N ASN A 7 62.15 86.99 32.17
CA ASN A 7 63.42 86.23 32.05
C ASN A 7 63.83 85.90 30.60
N LEU A 8 62.88 85.89 29.66
CA LEU A 8 63.14 85.64 28.25
C LEU A 8 63.25 86.94 27.42
N ARG A 9 63.07 88.12 28.03
CA ARG A 9 63.13 89.41 27.29
C ARG A 9 64.55 89.79 26.86
N SER A 10 65.57 89.27 27.55
CA SER A 10 66.98 89.49 27.25
C SER A 10 67.62 88.36 26.43
N PHE A 11 66.84 87.34 26.05
CA PHE A 11 67.38 86.22 25.28
C PHE A 11 67.74 86.68 23.87
N ILE A 12 69.02 86.55 23.53
CA ILE A 12 69.47 86.63 22.14
C ILE A 12 69.26 85.25 21.51
N LEU A 13 69.26 85.16 20.18
CA LEU A 13 69.15 83.89 19.44
C LEU A 13 70.02 82.77 20.01
N TRP A 14 71.26 83.09 20.40
CA TRP A 14 72.19 82.12 20.98
C TRP A 14 71.72 81.55 22.33
N ASP A 15 71.02 82.33 23.14
CA ASP A 15 70.44 81.85 24.41
C ASP A 15 69.21 80.97 24.16
N TRP A 16 68.46 81.26 23.10
CA TRP A 16 67.36 80.41 22.64
C TRP A 16 67.86 79.04 22.13
N LEU A 17 68.94 79.01 21.35
CA LEU A 17 69.54 77.75 20.86
C LEU A 17 70.05 76.86 22.02
N LYS A 18 70.53 77.44 23.12
CA LYS A 18 70.99 76.67 24.31
C LYS A 18 69.88 75.85 24.94
N ILE A 19 68.65 76.35 24.96
CA ILE A 19 67.51 75.66 25.58
C ILE A 19 66.81 74.67 24.63
N ILE A 20 67.16 74.63 23.35
CA ILE A 20 66.65 73.63 22.40
C ILE A 20 67.40 72.29 22.59
N HIS A 21 66.69 71.18 22.41
CA HIS A 21 67.27 69.83 22.47
C HIS A 21 68.41 69.68 21.44
N PRO A 22 69.56 69.07 21.80
CA PRO A 22 70.74 68.99 20.93
C PRO A 22 70.47 68.50 19.50
N GLU A 23 69.61 67.49 19.34
CA GLU A 23 69.22 66.94 18.02
C GLU A 23 68.39 67.90 17.17
N ASP A 24 67.66 68.83 17.79
CA ASP A 24 66.75 69.75 17.10
C ASP A 24 67.41 71.12 16.84
N ARG A 25 68.57 71.40 17.48
CA ARG A 25 69.26 72.69 17.37
C ARG A 25 69.63 73.04 15.93
N LYS A 26 70.19 72.06 15.21
CA LYS A 26 70.65 72.25 13.83
C LYS A 26 69.50 72.72 12.92
N LEU A 27 68.30 72.17 13.09
CA LEU A 27 67.12 72.57 12.33
C LEU A 27 66.75 74.04 12.54
N VAL A 28 66.83 74.53 13.79
CA VAL A 28 66.49 75.93 14.10
C VAL A 28 67.61 76.89 13.69
N GLU A 29 68.87 76.46 13.84
CA GLU A 29 70.05 77.22 13.42
C GLU A 29 70.09 77.39 11.90
N ASP A 30 69.88 76.31 11.14
CA ASP A 30 69.79 76.32 9.67
C ASP A 30 68.60 77.18 9.19
N PHE A 31 67.54 77.31 9.99
CA PHE A 31 66.40 78.16 9.66
C PHE A 31 66.72 79.64 9.86
N VAL A 32 67.29 80.03 11.00
CA VAL A 32 67.54 81.44 11.31
C VAL A 32 68.74 82.02 10.56
N SER A 33 69.69 81.18 10.16
CA SER A 33 70.90 81.58 9.43
C SER A 33 70.70 81.76 7.92
N ARG A 34 69.45 81.74 7.42
CA ARG A 34 69.16 81.95 6.00
C ARG A 34 69.36 83.42 5.62
N GLU A 35 70.02 83.66 4.49
CA GLU A 35 70.16 85.01 3.92
C GLU A 35 68.83 85.58 3.41
N HIS A 36 67.89 84.72 3.01
CA HIS A 36 66.55 85.13 2.55
C HIS A 36 65.48 84.09 2.88
N TYR A 37 64.27 84.54 3.21
CA TYR A 37 63.13 83.66 3.45
C TYR A 37 62.17 83.64 2.25
N GLU A 38 62.00 82.46 1.63
CA GLU A 38 61.15 82.28 0.44
C GLU A 38 59.64 82.36 0.70
N LYS A 39 59.19 82.16 1.96
CA LYS A 39 57.77 82.12 2.34
C LYS A 39 57.46 83.11 3.45
N ASP A 40 56.28 83.69 3.40
CA ASP A 40 55.82 84.63 4.44
C ASP A 40 55.60 83.97 5.81
N ASN A 41 55.33 82.65 5.85
CA ASN A 41 55.11 81.90 7.09
C ASN A 41 55.78 80.52 7.06
N TYR A 42 56.30 80.09 8.21
CA TYR A 42 56.88 78.78 8.47
C TYR A 42 56.31 78.16 9.76
N SER A 43 56.20 76.84 9.80
CA SER A 43 55.79 76.12 11.00
C SER A 43 56.62 74.86 11.17
N PHE A 44 57.25 74.69 12.34
CA PHE A 44 57.96 73.46 12.68
C PHE A 44 57.92 73.21 14.18
N THR A 45 58.03 71.93 14.55
CA THR A 45 57.94 71.48 15.94
C THR A 45 59.29 70.96 16.41
N TYR A 46 59.75 71.47 17.55
CA TYR A 46 61.03 71.09 18.16
C TYR A 46 60.91 71.03 19.69
N ARG A 47 61.86 70.35 20.32
CA ARG A 47 61.91 70.17 21.77
C ARG A 47 62.65 71.33 22.43
N VAL A 48 62.00 71.97 23.40
CA VAL A 48 62.57 73.06 24.21
C VAL A 48 62.59 72.65 25.68
N ARG A 49 63.71 72.89 26.33
CA ARG A 49 63.93 72.66 27.76
C ARG A 49 63.17 73.69 28.59
N ASN A 50 62.48 73.24 29.63
CA ASN A 50 61.76 74.10 30.58
C ASN A 50 62.57 74.37 31.86
N LYS A 51 62.07 75.23 32.76
CA LYS A 51 62.71 75.54 34.07
C LYS A 51 62.94 74.30 34.97
N LYS A 52 62.24 73.19 34.73
CA LYS A 52 62.39 71.92 35.47
C LYS A 52 63.35 70.94 34.79
N ASP A 53 64.16 71.41 33.85
CA ASP A 53 65.17 70.64 33.10
C ASP A 53 64.60 69.46 32.29
N THR A 54 63.31 69.52 31.93
CA THR A 54 62.64 68.55 31.06
C THR A 54 62.32 69.16 29.70
N PHE A 55 62.34 68.34 28.64
CA PHE A 55 62.04 68.78 27.28
C PHE A 55 60.54 68.68 26.98
N GLN A 56 60.00 69.70 26.33
CA GLN A 56 58.62 69.74 25.85
C GLN A 56 58.56 70.08 24.35
N TYR A 57 57.62 69.49 23.63
CA TYR A 57 57.41 69.77 22.20
C TYR A 57 56.65 71.10 22.03
N LEU A 58 57.30 72.06 21.37
CA LEU A 58 56.70 73.33 20.97
C LEU A 58 56.68 73.42 19.45
N THR A 59 55.53 73.80 18.90
CA THR A 59 55.38 74.20 17.50
C THR A 59 55.58 75.71 17.42
N ASN A 60 56.59 76.14 16.66
CA ASN A 60 56.82 77.55 16.39
C ASN A 60 56.22 77.90 15.03
N ASN A 61 55.24 78.80 15.03
CA ASN A 61 54.68 79.38 13.81
C ASN A 61 55.33 80.76 13.63
N ILE A 62 56.22 80.88 12.64
CA ILE A 62 57.03 82.06 12.38
C ILE A 62 56.47 82.77 11.15
N ARG A 63 56.32 84.08 11.23
CA ARG A 63 55.97 84.99 10.14
C ARG A 63 57.15 85.92 9.88
N VAL A 64 57.51 86.05 8.62
CA VAL A 64 58.55 86.96 8.15
C VAL A 64 57.90 88.31 7.87
N PHE A 65 58.53 89.40 8.30
CA PHE A 65 58.07 90.76 8.00
C PHE A 65 59.26 91.62 7.57
N LYS A 66 59.03 92.63 6.73
CA LYS A 66 60.08 93.59 6.32
C LYS A 66 59.88 94.91 7.06
N SER A 67 60.95 95.44 7.64
CA SER A 67 60.96 96.78 8.22
C SER A 67 60.73 97.83 7.14
N ALA A 68 59.71 98.67 7.28
CA ALA A 68 59.41 99.72 6.30
C ALA A 68 60.50 100.83 6.25
N ILE A 69 61.37 100.90 7.25
CA ILE A 69 62.41 101.95 7.40
C ILE A 69 63.79 101.43 6.99
N THR A 70 64.15 100.20 7.37
CA THR A 70 65.49 99.63 7.13
C THR A 70 65.53 98.61 6.00
N GLN A 71 64.38 98.20 5.44
CA GLN A 71 64.21 97.08 4.50
C GLN A 71 64.72 95.71 5.00
N GLU A 72 65.16 95.61 6.25
CA GLU A 72 65.61 94.36 6.86
C GLU A 72 64.44 93.40 7.15
N GLU A 73 64.68 92.10 6.98
CA GLU A 73 63.72 91.03 7.30
C GLU A 73 63.76 90.70 8.79
N GLY A 74 62.65 90.90 9.48
CA GLY A 74 62.42 90.47 10.85
C GLY A 74 61.56 89.20 10.91
N LEU A 75 61.75 88.42 11.96
CA LEU A 75 60.94 87.22 12.25
C LEU A 75 60.09 87.47 13.50
N THR A 76 58.80 87.19 13.41
CA THR A 76 57.91 87.13 14.57
C THR A 76 57.30 85.75 14.67
N GLY A 77 57.26 85.14 15.85
CA GLY A 77 56.79 83.77 16.01
C GLY A 77 55.89 83.57 17.22
N THR A 78 54.92 82.68 17.08
CA THR A 78 54.11 82.17 18.21
C THR A 78 54.49 80.74 18.52
N LEU A 79 54.80 80.46 19.78
CA LEU A 79 55.10 79.11 20.27
C LEU A 79 53.85 78.48 20.88
N ILE A 80 53.42 77.35 20.33
CA ILE A 80 52.24 76.59 20.76
C ILE A 80 52.70 75.23 21.27
N ASN A 81 52.11 74.73 22.36
CA ASN A 81 52.40 73.40 22.87
C ASN A 81 51.78 72.31 21.97
N ALA A 82 52.60 71.45 21.38
CA ALA A 82 52.17 70.44 20.40
C ALA A 82 51.42 69.24 21.02
N LEU A 83 51.49 69.03 22.35
CA LEU A 83 50.94 67.84 23.01
C LEU A 83 49.40 67.83 23.08
N GLN A 84 48.74 69.00 23.02
CA GLN A 84 47.28 69.08 23.11
C GLN A 84 46.55 68.72 21.80
N HIS A 85 47.21 68.87 20.64
CA HIS A 85 46.56 68.65 19.34
C HIS A 85 46.58 67.18 18.90
N LYS A 86 47.69 66.46 19.13
CA LYS A 86 47.81 65.01 18.79
C LYS A 86 46.92 64.10 19.64
N LYS A 87 46.67 64.44 20.92
CA LYS A 87 45.72 63.68 21.77
C LYS A 87 44.28 63.80 21.27
N LYS A 88 43.85 64.98 20.80
CA LYS A 88 42.46 65.21 20.36
C LYS A 88 42.08 64.42 19.10
N ILE A 89 43.00 64.29 18.13
CA ILE A 89 42.76 63.56 16.87
C ILE A 89 42.62 62.05 17.15
N LYS A 90 43.55 61.48 17.93
CA LYS A 90 43.50 60.05 18.29
C LYS A 90 42.23 59.70 19.07
N THR A 91 41.80 60.55 20.00
CA THR A 91 40.55 60.34 20.75
C THR A 91 39.28 60.50 19.89
N LEU A 92 39.32 61.26 18.80
CA LEU A 92 38.20 61.40 17.86
C LEU A 92 38.10 60.18 16.92
N GLU A 93 39.22 59.64 16.47
CA GLU A 93 39.29 58.40 15.68
C GLU A 93 38.86 57.19 16.52
N ASP A 94 39.40 57.03 17.74
CA ASP A 94 39.01 55.94 18.65
C ASP A 94 37.51 55.97 18.98
N LYS A 95 36.92 57.17 19.15
CA LYS A 95 35.48 57.32 19.39
C LYS A 95 34.63 57.01 18.16
N LYS A 96 35.12 57.30 16.95
CA LYS A 96 34.42 57.03 15.69
C LYS A 96 34.36 55.53 15.42
N ASP A 97 35.45 54.80 15.64
CA ASP A 97 35.49 53.34 15.51
C ASP A 97 34.58 52.66 16.55
N VAL A 98 34.57 53.12 17.80
CA VAL A 98 33.66 52.58 18.83
C VAL A 98 32.19 52.82 18.49
N LEU A 99 31.85 54.01 17.99
CA LEU A 99 30.48 54.34 17.53
C LEU A 99 30.06 53.50 16.32
N GLN A 100 30.96 53.28 15.37
CA GLN A 100 30.70 52.45 14.20
C GLN A 100 30.48 50.99 14.59
N ASN A 101 31.35 50.41 15.43
CA ASN A 101 31.19 49.04 15.94
C ASN A 101 29.90 48.85 16.76
N LEU A 102 29.50 49.84 17.57
CA LEU A 102 28.22 49.80 18.30
C LEU A 102 27.00 49.84 17.35
N THR A 103 27.09 50.62 16.28
CA THR A 103 26.03 50.73 15.26
C THR A 103 25.90 49.43 14.47
N GLU A 104 27.04 48.85 14.08
CA GLU A 104 27.15 47.56 13.38
C GLU A 104 26.56 46.41 14.22
N LYS A 105 26.89 46.34 15.51
CA LYS A 105 26.34 45.34 16.45
C LYS A 105 24.84 45.50 16.69
N ASN A 106 24.36 46.73 16.86
CA ASN A 106 22.93 47.01 17.01
C ASN A 106 22.14 46.63 15.75
N PHE A 107 22.71 46.82 14.56
CA PHE A 107 22.09 46.40 13.31
C PHE A 107 21.94 44.88 13.25
N ILE A 108 22.98 44.11 13.58
CA ILE A 108 22.93 42.64 13.63
C ILE A 108 21.85 42.18 14.62
N GLN A 109 21.80 42.78 15.81
CA GLN A 109 20.82 42.40 16.84
C GLN A 109 19.37 42.70 16.41
N ASN A 110 19.13 43.84 15.76
CA ASN A 110 17.82 44.18 15.21
C ASN A 110 17.43 43.23 14.07
N MET A 111 18.37 42.90 13.17
CA MET A 111 18.17 41.89 12.13
C MET A 111 17.73 40.56 12.73
N MET A 112 18.45 40.07 13.74
CA MET A 112 18.11 38.78 14.38
C MET A 112 16.74 38.78 15.06
N THR A 113 16.33 39.91 15.62
CA THR A 113 15.00 40.06 16.22
C THR A 113 13.89 39.95 15.17
N GLU A 114 14.04 40.64 14.03
CA GLU A 114 13.08 40.58 12.91
C GLU A 114 13.05 39.19 12.27
N VAL A 115 14.21 38.60 12.02
CA VAL A 115 14.35 37.22 11.52
C VAL A 115 13.62 36.22 12.43
N SER A 116 13.75 36.38 13.75
CA SER A 116 13.09 35.51 14.73
C SER A 116 11.57 35.71 14.75
N ALA A 117 11.08 36.93 14.56
CA ALA A 117 9.65 37.22 14.42
C ALA A 117 9.05 36.65 13.13
N ILE A 118 9.82 36.56 12.04
CA ILE A 118 9.35 35.90 10.81
C ILE A 118 9.16 34.39 11.04
N SER A 119 10.10 33.71 11.70
CA SER A 119 10.00 32.25 11.97
C SER A 119 8.85 31.87 12.93
N THR A 120 8.28 32.81 13.67
CA THR A 120 7.06 32.56 14.46
C THR A 120 5.76 32.75 13.65
N LEU A 121 5.78 33.58 12.61
CA LEU A 121 4.60 33.93 11.81
C LEU A 121 4.47 33.10 10.52
N PHE A 122 5.60 32.67 9.95
CA PHE A 122 5.65 32.00 8.64
C PHE A 122 6.30 30.62 8.74
N LYS A 123 5.91 29.70 7.85
CA LYS A 123 6.43 28.34 7.74
C LYS A 123 6.66 27.95 6.27
N GLY A 124 7.46 26.91 6.04
CA GLY A 124 7.70 26.35 4.71
C GLY A 124 8.33 27.37 3.76
N GLN A 125 7.88 27.39 2.51
CA GLN A 125 8.40 28.28 1.47
C GLN A 125 8.23 29.78 1.81
N ASN A 126 7.06 30.16 2.33
CA ASN A 126 6.73 31.55 2.69
C ASN A 126 7.72 32.15 3.70
N LEU A 127 8.28 31.32 4.59
CA LEU A 127 9.30 31.76 5.54
C LEU A 127 10.56 32.25 4.81
N PHE A 128 11.03 31.49 3.81
CA PHE A 128 12.21 31.83 3.01
C PHE A 128 11.98 33.05 2.11
N GLU A 129 10.75 33.25 1.63
CA GLU A 129 10.36 34.46 0.90
C GLU A 129 10.45 35.71 1.78
N GLU A 130 9.92 35.66 2.99
CA GLU A 130 9.99 36.78 3.93
C GLU A 130 11.43 37.07 4.41
N ILE A 131 12.25 36.03 4.54
CA ILE A 131 13.70 36.17 4.81
C ILE A 131 14.37 36.90 3.64
N ASN A 132 14.11 36.50 2.40
CA ASN A 132 14.64 37.16 1.21
C ASN A 132 14.21 38.64 1.14
N HIS A 133 12.94 38.93 1.45
CA HIS A 133 12.43 40.28 1.51
C HIS A 133 13.10 41.12 2.62
N LEU A 134 13.34 40.53 3.79
CA LEU A 134 14.06 41.18 4.89
C LEU A 134 15.51 41.50 4.49
N ILE A 135 16.21 40.56 3.86
CA ILE A 135 17.58 40.74 3.36
C ILE A 135 17.62 41.92 2.38
N TYR A 136 16.69 42.00 1.43
CA TYR A 136 16.58 43.16 0.54
C TYR A 136 16.30 44.46 1.31
N LYS A 137 15.28 44.49 2.18
CA LYS A 137 14.87 45.70 2.91
C LYS A 137 15.99 46.29 3.76
N LYS A 138 16.88 45.45 4.29
CA LYS A 138 17.89 45.84 5.26
C LYS A 138 19.29 45.98 4.67
N LEU A 139 19.62 45.20 3.65
CA LEU A 139 20.95 45.18 3.02
C LEU A 139 20.94 45.71 1.58
N GLY A 140 19.78 45.95 0.98
CA GLY A 140 19.65 46.45 -0.40
C GLY A 140 20.07 45.44 -1.47
N ILE A 141 20.29 44.18 -1.09
CA ILE A 141 20.81 43.15 -1.99
C ILE A 141 19.81 42.86 -3.11
N ARG A 142 20.27 42.99 -4.35
CA ARG A 142 19.41 42.94 -5.54
C ARG A 142 18.80 41.55 -5.75
N PHE A 143 19.59 40.48 -5.75
CA PHE A 143 19.07 39.12 -5.85
C PHE A 143 19.42 38.31 -4.61
N CYS A 144 18.43 37.66 -4.04
CA CYS A 144 18.58 36.76 -2.90
C CYS A 144 17.94 35.42 -3.25
N ILE A 145 18.72 34.34 -3.17
CA ILE A 145 18.32 33.00 -3.57
C ILE A 145 18.64 32.04 -2.44
N ILE A 146 17.63 31.31 -1.98
CA ILE A 146 17.78 30.24 -1.00
C ILE A 146 17.49 28.93 -1.74
N GLY A 147 18.48 28.05 -1.79
CA GLY A 147 18.37 26.73 -2.41
C GLY A 147 18.40 25.61 -1.38
N ASN A 148 17.57 24.61 -1.58
CA ASN A 148 17.58 23.34 -0.86
C ASN A 148 18.38 22.30 -1.66
N LEU A 149 19.23 21.54 -0.98
CA LEU A 149 19.91 20.42 -1.59
C LEU A 149 19.02 19.18 -1.52
N GLU A 150 18.57 18.69 -2.67
CA GLU A 150 17.76 17.48 -2.77
C GLU A 150 18.56 16.24 -2.37
N SER A 151 17.96 15.42 -1.51
CA SER A 151 18.56 14.16 -1.04
C SER A 151 18.63 13.14 -2.19
N GLY A 152 19.83 12.81 -2.65
CA GLY A 152 20.08 11.70 -3.60
C GLY A 152 20.56 12.14 -4.99
N THR A 153 20.11 13.29 -5.49
CA THR A 153 20.58 13.85 -6.79
C THR A 153 21.76 14.82 -6.62
N ASN A 154 21.98 15.30 -5.39
CA ASN A 154 22.95 16.35 -5.06
C ASN A 154 22.72 17.66 -5.84
N LYS A 155 21.48 17.87 -6.31
CA LYS A 155 21.06 19.09 -7.02
C LYS A 155 20.42 20.09 -6.07
N MET A 156 20.69 21.37 -6.32
CA MET A 156 20.06 22.49 -5.65
C MET A 156 18.74 22.81 -6.35
N GLU A 157 17.65 22.67 -5.60
CA GLU A 157 16.33 23.19 -5.95
C GLU A 157 16.15 24.55 -5.30
N ILE A 158 15.44 25.46 -5.96
CA ILE A 158 15.19 26.79 -5.42
C ILE A 158 13.99 26.72 -4.49
N LEU A 159 14.20 27.16 -3.25
CA LEU A 159 13.11 27.34 -2.31
C LEU A 159 12.50 28.72 -2.47
N SER A 160 13.34 29.75 -2.59
CA SER A 160 12.87 31.12 -2.75
C SER A 160 13.90 31.95 -3.48
N ILE A 161 13.40 32.79 -4.39
CA ILE A 161 14.19 33.78 -5.11
C ILE A 161 13.47 35.12 -5.11
N CYS A 162 14.23 36.17 -4.87
CA CYS A 162 13.75 37.54 -4.82
C CYS A 162 14.65 38.46 -5.64
N GLU A 163 14.06 39.28 -6.52
CA GLU A 163 14.72 40.42 -7.15
C GLU A 163 14.17 41.72 -6.57
N SER A 164 15.04 42.53 -5.97
CA SER A 164 14.75 43.86 -5.46
C SER A 164 13.50 43.92 -4.57
N GLY A 165 13.33 42.91 -3.70
CA GLY A 165 12.20 42.83 -2.77
C GLY A 165 10.94 42.20 -3.35
N LYS A 166 10.94 41.72 -4.60
CA LYS A 166 9.81 41.01 -5.20
C LYS A 166 10.17 39.55 -5.47
N ASN A 167 9.30 38.63 -5.04
CA ASN A 167 9.45 37.21 -5.36
C ASN A 167 9.37 37.01 -6.87
N ILE A 168 10.31 36.23 -7.41
CA ILE A 168 10.28 35.78 -8.80
C ILE A 168 9.60 34.41 -8.81
N ASN A 169 8.63 34.21 -9.70
CA ASN A 169 8.01 32.89 -9.87
C ASN A 169 9.04 31.93 -10.48
N ASP A 170 9.33 30.85 -9.76
CA ASP A 170 10.38 29.87 -10.03
C ASP A 170 10.00 28.84 -11.12
N SER A 171 9.46 29.31 -12.25
CA SER A 171 9.23 28.45 -13.42
C SER A 171 10.45 28.37 -14.34
N ASP A 172 11.51 29.10 -14.03
CA ASP A 172 12.68 29.29 -14.90
C ASP A 172 13.84 28.41 -14.41
N LYS A 173 14.00 27.23 -15.03
CA LYS A 173 15.10 26.28 -14.76
C LYS A 173 16.50 26.90 -14.87
N TRP A 174 16.59 28.09 -15.44
CA TRP A 174 17.83 28.87 -15.53
C TRP A 174 18.46 29.13 -14.16
N TRP A 175 17.67 29.49 -13.13
CA TRP A 175 18.24 29.77 -11.81
C TRP A 175 18.77 28.51 -11.12
N GLU A 176 18.11 27.36 -11.32
CA GLU A 176 18.63 26.07 -10.88
C GLU A 176 19.94 25.73 -11.60
N ASN A 177 20.02 25.97 -12.91
CA ASN A 177 21.24 25.79 -13.70
C ASN A 177 22.38 26.69 -13.19
N LEU A 178 22.08 27.95 -12.88
CA LEU A 178 23.02 28.89 -12.30
C LEU A 178 23.62 28.34 -10.99
N LEU A 179 22.76 27.87 -10.07
CA LEU A 179 23.21 27.35 -8.77
C LEU A 179 24.01 26.04 -8.88
N ASN A 180 23.65 25.17 -9.83
CA ASN A 180 24.22 23.83 -9.95
C ASN A 180 25.46 23.76 -10.84
N GLU A 181 25.50 24.49 -11.96
CA GLU A 181 26.48 24.28 -13.02
C GLU A 181 27.34 25.53 -13.31
N GLU A 182 26.76 26.73 -13.32
CA GLU A 182 27.47 27.94 -13.76
C GLU A 182 28.26 28.64 -12.64
N LEU A 183 27.77 28.61 -11.40
CA LEU A 183 28.46 29.26 -10.28
C LEU A 183 29.71 28.49 -9.84
N LEU A 184 30.76 29.25 -9.54
CA LEU A 184 32.01 28.71 -8.99
C LEU A 184 31.78 27.85 -7.74
N PRO A 185 32.56 26.77 -7.58
CA PRO A 185 32.49 25.93 -6.40
C PRO A 185 32.92 26.71 -5.16
N ILE A 186 32.28 26.42 -4.04
CA ILE A 186 32.63 27.01 -2.74
C ILE A 186 33.92 26.33 -2.25
N ASP A 187 34.86 27.13 -1.73
CA ASP A 187 36.07 26.61 -1.09
C ASP A 187 35.69 25.72 0.11
N PRO A 188 36.07 24.42 0.12
CA PRO A 188 35.76 23.50 1.21
C PRO A 188 36.32 23.94 2.57
N ALA A 189 37.38 24.76 2.60
CA ALA A 189 38.01 25.21 3.83
C ALA A 189 37.22 26.34 4.53
N ASN A 190 36.57 27.20 3.75
CA ASN A 190 35.92 28.42 4.25
C ASN A 190 34.38 28.34 4.23
N ASN A 191 33.79 27.42 3.47
CA ASN A 191 32.33 27.21 3.38
C ASN A 191 31.53 28.46 2.93
N PHE A 192 32.22 29.47 2.40
CA PHE A 192 31.63 30.62 1.72
C PHE A 192 32.52 31.05 0.55
N LEU A 193 31.92 31.70 -0.44
CA LEU A 193 32.59 32.35 -1.56
C LEU A 193 32.11 33.80 -1.61
N MET A 194 33.02 34.76 -1.51
CA MET A 194 32.70 36.19 -1.66
C MET A 194 33.58 36.80 -2.75
N ILE A 195 32.94 37.26 -3.83
CA ILE A 195 33.57 37.97 -4.93
C ILE A 195 33.01 39.39 -4.92
N SER A 196 33.89 40.38 -4.81
CA SER A 196 33.54 41.81 -4.79
C SER A 196 34.65 42.58 -5.47
N SER A 197 34.43 43.04 -6.70
CA SER A 197 35.46 43.77 -7.45
C SER A 197 34.92 44.54 -8.65
N GLU A 198 35.53 45.71 -8.91
CA GLU A 198 35.50 46.39 -10.22
C GLU A 198 36.55 45.79 -11.21
N LYS A 199 37.44 44.90 -10.75
CA LYS A 199 38.63 44.40 -11.48
C LYS A 199 38.78 42.89 -11.60
N ASP A 200 37.91 42.09 -10.97
CA ASP A 200 37.92 40.63 -11.12
C ASP A 200 36.99 40.24 -12.28
N HIS A 201 37.56 39.91 -13.44
CA HIS A 201 36.83 39.32 -14.58
C HIS A 201 36.25 37.92 -14.29
N VAL A 202 36.26 37.49 -13.03
CA VAL A 202 35.80 36.17 -12.61
C VAL A 202 34.29 36.02 -12.81
N LEU A 203 33.50 37.10 -12.73
CA LEU A 203 32.04 37.06 -12.93
C LEU A 203 31.62 37.29 -14.40
N SER A 204 32.54 37.65 -15.30
CA SER A 204 32.19 38.04 -16.68
C SER A 204 31.97 36.88 -17.65
N HIS A 205 32.06 35.63 -17.19
CA HIS A 205 31.75 34.44 -18.01
C HIS A 205 30.24 34.13 -18.04
N ILE A 206 29.46 34.70 -17.13
CA ILE A 206 28.00 34.54 -17.05
C ILE A 206 27.34 35.76 -17.68
N SER A 207 26.68 35.58 -18.84
CA SER A 207 26.03 36.66 -19.59
C SER A 207 25.03 37.46 -18.76
N PHE A 208 24.29 36.77 -17.88
CA PHE A 208 23.33 37.39 -16.98
C PHE A 208 23.97 38.43 -16.04
N PHE A 209 25.18 38.17 -15.53
CA PHE A 209 25.88 39.12 -14.63
C PHE A 209 26.29 40.39 -15.36
N ILE A 210 26.62 40.31 -16.65
CA ILE A 210 26.94 41.49 -17.47
C ILE A 210 25.68 42.31 -17.73
N GLU A 211 24.60 41.66 -18.18
CA GLU A 211 23.32 42.32 -18.50
C GLU A 211 22.73 43.03 -17.28
N HIS A 212 22.77 42.36 -16.11
CA HIS A 212 22.21 42.90 -14.88
C HIS A 212 23.23 43.73 -14.05
N LYS A 213 24.44 43.97 -14.57
CA LYS A 213 25.51 44.74 -13.91
C LYS A 213 25.85 44.22 -12.51
N ILE A 214 25.86 42.90 -12.32
CA ILE A 214 26.25 42.28 -11.05
C ILE A 214 27.75 42.42 -10.85
N THR A 215 28.14 43.12 -9.79
CA THR A 215 29.54 43.37 -9.41
C THR A 215 29.96 42.56 -8.18
N SER A 216 29.01 41.87 -7.53
CA SER A 216 29.27 41.11 -6.32
C SER A 216 28.42 39.86 -6.21
N LEU A 217 29.07 38.79 -5.76
CA LEU A 217 28.50 37.47 -5.51
C LEU A 217 28.92 37.03 -4.11
N LEU A 218 27.96 36.66 -3.28
CA LEU A 218 28.20 35.92 -2.04
C LEU A 218 27.43 34.60 -2.09
N ARG A 219 28.14 33.50 -1.87
CA ARG A 219 27.55 32.16 -1.76
C ARG A 219 27.94 31.54 -0.42
N LEU A 220 26.94 31.11 0.34
CA LEU A 220 27.10 30.47 1.64
C LEU A 220 26.56 29.04 1.54
N SER A 221 27.33 28.07 2.04
CA SER A 221 26.81 26.71 2.26
C SER A 221 25.96 26.69 3.53
N LEU A 222 24.78 26.10 3.45
CA LEU A 222 23.92 25.87 4.62
C LEU A 222 24.15 24.45 5.14
N PHE A 223 24.17 24.26 6.46
CA PHE A 223 24.56 23.00 7.10
C PHE A 223 23.52 22.47 8.09
N ASP A 224 23.40 21.15 8.22
CA ASP A 224 22.66 20.54 9.33
C ASP A 224 23.50 20.56 10.63
N THR A 225 22.95 19.95 11.69
CA THR A 225 23.62 19.80 12.98
C THR A 225 24.86 18.90 12.96
N GLU A 226 25.03 18.09 11.92
CA GLU A 226 26.16 17.19 11.70
C GLU A 226 27.20 17.77 10.73
N MET A 227 27.04 19.04 10.32
CA MET A 227 27.88 19.73 9.34
C MET A 227 27.79 19.18 7.91
N ASN A 228 26.72 18.47 7.57
CA ASN A 228 26.43 18.11 6.18
C ASN A 228 25.79 19.30 5.46
N LYS A 229 26.18 19.53 4.21
CA LYS A 229 25.58 20.60 3.39
C LYS A 229 24.14 20.24 3.06
N ILE A 230 23.19 21.11 3.42
CA ILE A 230 21.74 20.92 3.17
C ILE A 230 21.16 21.94 2.20
N GLY A 231 21.93 22.96 1.82
CA GLY A 231 21.45 24.00 0.92
C GLY A 231 22.50 25.07 0.65
N THR A 232 22.06 26.17 0.05
CA THR A 232 22.91 27.33 -0.21
C THR A 232 22.12 28.63 -0.13
N LEU A 233 22.73 29.68 0.42
CA LEU A 233 22.26 31.06 0.27
C LEU A 233 23.16 31.75 -0.75
N CYS A 234 22.58 32.27 -1.83
CA CYS A 234 23.28 33.00 -2.88
C CYS A 234 22.74 34.43 -2.96
N LEU A 235 23.64 35.41 -2.89
CA LEU A 235 23.34 36.83 -2.93
C LEU A 235 24.09 37.45 -4.11
N LEU A 236 23.37 38.14 -4.98
CA LEU A 236 23.94 38.88 -6.12
C LEU A 236 23.61 40.37 -5.97
N HIS A 237 24.61 41.21 -6.18
CA HIS A 237 24.44 42.66 -6.06
C HIS A 237 25.22 43.43 -7.13
N ASP A 238 24.70 44.59 -7.49
CA ASP A 238 25.25 45.55 -8.46
C ASP A 238 26.17 46.60 -7.81
N GLN A 239 26.44 46.47 -6.50
CA GLN A 239 27.45 47.24 -5.78
C GLN A 239 28.46 46.32 -5.08
N PRO A 240 29.73 46.76 -4.91
CA PRO A 240 30.74 46.03 -4.18
C PRO A 240 30.40 45.91 -2.69
N PHE A 241 30.62 44.73 -2.12
CA PHE A 241 30.54 44.52 -0.67
C PHE A 241 31.73 45.21 0.03
N ASN A 242 31.54 46.48 0.41
CA ASN A 242 32.55 47.30 1.09
C ASN A 242 32.59 46.99 2.59
N ASN A 243 33.75 46.61 3.13
CA ASN A 243 33.98 46.12 4.52
C ASN A 243 33.73 44.61 4.72
N LYS A 244 34.70 43.80 4.26
CA LYS A 244 34.66 42.32 4.32
C LYS A 244 34.49 41.76 5.75
N ALA A 245 35.03 42.42 6.77
CA ALA A 245 34.98 41.93 8.16
C ALA A 245 33.56 41.99 8.73
N TYR A 246 32.87 43.12 8.56
CA TYR A 246 31.49 43.31 9.01
C TYR A 246 30.50 42.37 8.30
N TYR A 247 30.60 42.28 6.97
CA TYR A 247 29.78 41.37 6.19
C TYR A 247 30.03 39.90 6.54
N GLY A 248 31.27 39.52 6.85
CA GLY A 248 31.60 38.16 7.27
C GLY A 248 30.83 37.71 8.51
N GLU A 249 30.77 38.55 9.56
CA GLU A 249 30.05 38.22 10.79
C GLU A 249 28.53 38.15 10.56
N LEU A 250 27.95 39.16 9.90
CA LEU A 250 26.52 39.19 9.58
C LEU A 250 26.08 37.98 8.75
N PHE A 251 26.82 37.66 7.69
CA PHE A 251 26.49 36.56 6.80
C PHE A 251 26.74 35.20 7.42
N SER A 252 27.71 35.06 8.33
CA SER A 252 27.86 33.83 9.13
C SER A 252 26.65 33.60 10.02
N ILE A 253 26.15 34.64 10.69
CA ILE A 253 24.97 34.55 11.55
C ILE A 253 23.71 34.21 10.73
N LEU A 254 23.52 34.90 9.60
CA LEU A 254 22.41 34.61 8.68
C LEU A 254 22.50 33.18 8.13
N ARG A 255 23.70 32.73 7.74
CA ARG A 255 23.94 31.35 7.30
C ARG A 255 23.50 30.36 8.37
N ASP A 256 24.00 30.49 9.60
CA ASP A 256 23.73 29.54 10.68
C ASP A 256 22.24 29.51 11.03
N TRP A 257 21.58 30.66 11.00
CA TRP A 257 20.16 30.74 11.27
C TRP A 257 19.30 30.13 10.14
N ILE A 258 19.56 30.49 8.87
CA ILE A 258 18.83 29.92 7.73
C ILE A 258 19.08 28.42 7.65
N SER A 259 20.29 27.97 7.97
CA SER A 259 20.66 26.55 8.07
C SER A 259 19.78 25.82 9.08
N LYS A 260 19.63 26.36 10.30
CA LYS A 260 18.78 25.78 11.34
C LYS A 260 17.31 25.71 10.91
N GLU A 261 16.81 26.75 10.26
CA GLU A 261 15.42 26.84 9.83
C GLU A 261 15.12 25.91 8.64
N LEU A 262 16.03 25.84 7.66
CA LEU A 262 15.97 24.89 6.56
C LEU A 262 15.98 23.46 7.07
N ASN A 263 16.87 23.16 8.02
CA ASN A 263 16.93 21.84 8.64
C ASN A 263 15.60 21.48 9.34
N ARG A 264 15.01 22.42 10.09
CA ARG A 264 13.69 22.25 10.71
C ARG A 264 12.61 21.94 9.67
N CYS A 265 12.54 22.71 8.59
CA CYS A 265 11.57 22.49 7.52
C CYS A 265 11.73 21.12 6.85
N ARG A 266 12.98 20.69 6.58
CA ARG A 266 13.26 19.36 6.03
C ARG A 266 12.78 18.25 6.96
N PHE A 267 13.05 18.36 8.26
CA PHE A 267 12.57 17.39 9.25
C PHE A 267 11.04 17.33 9.34
N GLU A 268 10.37 18.49 9.36
CA GLU A 268 8.89 18.55 9.38
C GLU A 268 8.30 17.86 8.15
N ASN A 269 8.84 18.10 6.95
CA ASN A 269 8.38 17.47 5.72
C ASN A 269 8.58 15.94 5.73
N VAL A 270 9.78 15.47 6.08
CA VAL A 270 10.07 14.03 6.18
C VAL A 270 9.15 13.36 7.21
N LEU A 271 8.90 14.01 8.35
CA LEU A 271 7.99 13.50 9.36
C LEU A 271 6.54 13.43 8.85
N GLN A 272 6.10 14.44 8.11
CA GLN A 272 4.76 14.48 7.51
C GLN A 272 4.59 13.37 6.46
N GLU A 273 5.55 13.19 5.56
CA GLU A 273 5.54 12.11 4.57
C GLU A 273 5.55 10.74 5.23
N THR A 274 6.39 10.55 6.25
CA THR A 274 6.47 9.30 7.01
C THR A 274 5.14 9.00 7.72
N ASN A 275 4.53 9.99 8.36
CA ASN A 275 3.22 9.83 9.00
C ASN A 275 2.12 9.51 7.99
N PHE A 276 2.11 10.19 6.84
CA PHE A 276 1.18 9.90 5.76
C PHE A 276 1.34 8.47 5.24
N MET A 277 2.58 8.02 5.01
CA MET A 277 2.87 6.65 4.60
C MET A 277 2.43 5.62 5.64
N HIS A 278 2.67 5.88 6.94
CA HIS A 278 2.18 5.03 8.02
C HIS A 278 0.65 4.92 8.02
N ASP A 279 -0.06 6.05 7.91
CA ASP A 279 -1.52 6.08 7.85
C ASP A 279 -2.05 5.36 6.61
N ALA A 280 -1.41 5.54 5.45
CA ALA A 280 -1.77 4.88 4.21
C ALA A 280 -1.59 3.36 4.30
N ILE A 281 -0.49 2.90 4.92
CA ILE A 281 -0.24 1.46 5.13
C ILE A 281 -1.27 0.89 6.10
N LEU A 282 -1.48 1.52 7.26
CA LEU A 282 -2.40 1.02 8.29
C LEU A 282 -3.84 0.96 7.77
N ASN A 283 -4.32 2.02 7.12
CA ASN A 283 -5.71 2.16 6.68
C ASN A 283 -5.97 1.61 5.27
N GLY A 284 -4.91 1.36 4.48
CA GLY A 284 -5.00 0.74 3.17
C GLY A 284 -5.07 -0.80 3.21
N THR A 285 -4.82 -1.41 4.37
CA THR A 285 -4.95 -2.87 4.53
C THR A 285 -6.41 -3.33 4.58
N ALA A 286 -6.63 -4.62 4.31
CA ALA A 286 -7.90 -5.29 4.58
C ALA A 286 -8.03 -5.76 6.04
N TYR A 287 -6.91 -5.81 6.77
CA TYR A 287 -6.85 -6.29 8.14
C TYR A 287 -7.31 -5.23 9.13
N ALA A 288 -7.97 -5.67 10.20
CA ALA A 288 -8.14 -4.85 11.39
C ALA A 288 -6.81 -4.83 12.16
N ILE A 289 -6.25 -3.63 12.35
CA ILE A 289 -4.96 -3.45 13.03
C ILE A 289 -5.15 -2.46 14.16
N PHE A 290 -4.80 -2.88 15.38
CA PHE A 290 -4.77 -2.00 16.54
C PHE A 290 -3.62 -2.38 17.46
N ALA A 291 -3.19 -1.42 18.28
CA ALA A 291 -2.17 -1.66 19.28
C ALA A 291 -2.62 -1.17 20.65
N VAL A 292 -2.13 -1.88 21.67
CA VAL A 292 -2.36 -1.55 23.08
C VAL A 292 -1.06 -1.43 23.86
N ASN A 293 -1.06 -0.61 24.90
CA ASN A 293 0.06 -0.53 25.84
C ASN A 293 0.03 -1.69 26.86
N HIS A 294 0.96 -1.67 27.82
CA HIS A 294 1.06 -2.67 28.89
C HIS A 294 -0.12 -2.66 29.89
N GLN A 295 -0.92 -1.59 29.92
CA GLN A 295 -2.20 -1.51 30.64
C GLN A 295 -3.40 -1.93 29.78
N PHE A 296 -3.18 -2.42 28.56
CA PHE A 296 -4.22 -2.73 27.57
C PHE A 296 -5.04 -1.52 27.09
N GLU A 297 -4.51 -0.30 27.23
CA GLU A 297 -5.13 0.89 26.67
C GLU A 297 -4.78 1.01 25.19
N LEU A 298 -5.78 1.36 24.38
CA LEU A 298 -5.64 1.50 22.94
C LEU A 298 -4.76 2.70 22.58
N ILE A 299 -3.63 2.44 21.92
CA ILE A 299 -2.68 3.48 21.47
C ILE A 299 -2.75 3.72 19.96
N LEU A 300 -3.25 2.74 19.19
CA LEU A 300 -3.37 2.82 17.74
C LEU A 300 -4.57 1.99 17.29
N ILE A 301 -5.28 2.48 16.29
CA ILE A 301 -6.40 1.78 15.66
C ILE A 301 -6.53 2.22 14.21
N ASN A 302 -6.69 1.28 13.28
CA ASN A 302 -6.96 1.60 11.89
C ASN A 302 -8.46 1.68 11.60
N ASN A 303 -8.82 2.23 10.43
CA ASN A 303 -10.21 2.40 10.01
C ASN A 303 -10.96 1.07 9.73
N LYS A 304 -10.26 -0.06 9.68
CA LYS A 304 -10.85 -1.40 9.50
C LYS A 304 -11.21 -2.08 10.81
N THR A 305 -10.59 -1.71 11.92
CA THR A 305 -10.81 -2.38 13.21
C THR A 305 -12.29 -2.39 13.62
N LEU A 306 -12.92 -1.22 13.73
CA LEU A 306 -14.31 -1.15 14.19
C LEU A 306 -15.29 -1.89 13.25
N PRO A 307 -15.21 -1.74 11.91
CA PRO A 307 -16.03 -2.53 10.99
C PRO A 307 -15.87 -4.05 11.09
N VAL A 308 -14.64 -4.57 11.27
CA VAL A 308 -14.42 -6.02 11.40
C VAL A 308 -15.16 -6.56 12.62
N PHE A 309 -15.08 -5.85 13.74
CA PHE A 309 -15.75 -6.19 15.00
C PHE A 309 -17.22 -5.76 15.08
N ASN A 310 -17.80 -5.17 14.02
CA ASN A 310 -19.15 -4.61 14.00
C ASN A 310 -19.42 -3.57 15.13
N LEU A 311 -18.42 -2.74 15.46
CA LEU A 311 -18.51 -1.73 16.50
C LEU A 311 -18.63 -0.32 15.93
N ASN A 312 -19.27 0.57 16.68
CA ASN A 312 -19.30 2.00 16.38
C ASN A 312 -18.39 2.81 17.31
N ASN A 313 -18.01 2.26 18.46
CA ASN A 313 -17.14 2.89 19.44
C ASN A 313 -15.93 1.99 19.79
N LYS A 314 -14.74 2.59 19.81
CA LYS A 314 -13.48 1.94 20.21
C LYS A 314 -13.47 1.49 21.67
N ASP A 315 -14.22 2.13 22.55
CA ASP A 315 -14.24 1.78 23.99
C ASP A 315 -14.89 0.41 24.27
N GLU A 316 -15.63 -0.12 23.29
CA GLU A 316 -16.27 -1.43 23.35
C GLU A 316 -15.33 -2.56 22.87
N LEU A 317 -14.26 -2.21 22.15
CA LEU A 317 -13.38 -3.18 21.48
C LEU A 317 -12.84 -4.24 22.44
N MET A 318 -12.29 -3.84 23.59
CA MET A 318 -11.74 -4.77 24.58
C MET A 318 -12.80 -5.65 25.27
N LYS A 319 -14.07 -5.21 25.26
CA LYS A 319 -15.21 -5.92 25.85
C LYS A 319 -15.88 -6.87 24.87
N THR A 320 -15.47 -6.87 23.61
CA THR A 320 -16.01 -7.73 22.56
C THR A 320 -15.91 -9.18 22.97
N LYS A 321 -17.03 -9.90 22.91
CA LYS A 321 -17.08 -11.33 23.20
C LYS A 321 -16.72 -12.12 21.95
N LEU A 322 -15.84 -13.10 22.14
CA LEU A 322 -15.36 -14.04 21.16
C LEU A 322 -15.60 -15.46 21.67
N LEU A 323 -15.84 -16.37 20.75
CA LEU A 323 -16.13 -17.78 21.00
C LEU A 323 -14.98 -18.65 20.49
N LYS A 324 -14.53 -19.59 21.32
CA LYS A 324 -13.57 -20.63 20.93
C LYS A 324 -13.93 -21.94 21.61
N ASN A 325 -14.15 -23.01 20.84
CA ASN A 325 -14.53 -24.34 21.38
C ASN A 325 -15.66 -24.26 22.42
N ASP A 326 -16.74 -23.53 22.12
CA ASP A 326 -17.89 -23.28 23.00
C ASP A 326 -17.62 -22.47 24.28
N THR A 327 -16.40 -21.94 24.45
CA THR A 327 -16.06 -21.02 25.54
C THR A 327 -16.19 -19.56 25.09
N ASN A 328 -16.88 -18.75 25.89
CA ASN A 328 -16.96 -17.30 25.72
C ASN A 328 -15.76 -16.65 26.41
N THR A 329 -15.04 -15.81 25.68
CA THR A 329 -13.93 -15.00 26.20
C THR A 329 -14.02 -13.58 25.65
N THR A 330 -13.47 -12.60 26.37
CA THR A 330 -13.38 -11.23 25.87
C THR A 330 -12.10 -11.02 25.07
N LEU A 331 -12.09 -10.05 24.15
CA LEU A 331 -10.87 -9.70 23.42
C LEU A 331 -9.71 -9.34 24.37
N LEU A 332 -9.98 -8.70 25.50
CA LEU A 332 -8.98 -8.41 26.53
C LEU A 332 -8.36 -9.69 27.12
N GLU A 333 -9.17 -10.69 27.43
CA GLU A 333 -8.72 -12.00 27.90
C GLU A 333 -7.89 -12.71 26.84
N VAL A 334 -8.34 -12.70 25.58
CA VAL A 334 -7.60 -13.27 24.45
C VAL A 334 -6.20 -12.66 24.33
N ILE A 335 -6.10 -11.33 24.37
CA ILE A 335 -4.80 -10.62 24.33
C ILE A 335 -3.96 -10.97 25.57
N SER A 336 -4.58 -11.06 26.75
CA SER A 336 -3.90 -11.44 28.00
C SER A 336 -3.37 -12.87 27.99
N ASP A 337 -4.06 -13.78 27.32
CA ASP A 337 -3.65 -15.18 27.19
C ASP A 337 -2.52 -15.35 26.18
N PHE A 338 -2.52 -14.57 25.08
CA PHE A 338 -1.38 -14.51 24.16
C PHE A 338 -0.09 -14.06 24.85
N LEU A 339 -0.16 -13.17 25.85
CA LEU A 339 1.02 -12.76 26.62
C LEU A 339 1.64 -13.89 27.44
N LYS A 340 0.81 -14.83 27.89
CA LYS A 340 1.24 -15.98 28.71
C LYS A 340 1.63 -17.20 27.86
N SER A 341 1.22 -17.20 26.58
CA SER A 341 1.37 -18.31 25.65
C SER A 341 2.57 -18.13 24.72
N SER A 342 3.08 -19.24 24.17
CA SER A 342 4.02 -19.21 23.05
C SER A 342 3.34 -19.03 21.70
N LEU A 343 2.00 -19.15 21.65
CA LEU A 343 1.20 -18.94 20.45
C LEU A 343 1.22 -17.46 20.05
N LYS A 344 1.43 -17.20 18.76
CA LYS A 344 1.37 -15.85 18.18
C LYS A 344 0.12 -15.62 17.34
N THR A 345 -0.67 -16.66 17.10
CA THR A 345 -1.86 -16.60 16.26
C THR A 345 -2.84 -17.68 16.67
N ASP A 346 -4.12 -17.35 16.65
CA ASP A 346 -5.21 -18.26 16.98
C ASP A 346 -6.51 -17.84 16.28
N TYR A 347 -7.51 -18.71 16.31
CA TYR A 347 -8.78 -18.53 15.61
C TYR A 347 -9.95 -18.45 16.59
N PHE A 348 -10.84 -17.51 16.33
CA PHE A 348 -11.99 -17.20 17.18
C PHE A 348 -13.22 -16.93 16.33
N HIS A 349 -14.40 -17.16 16.89
CA HIS A 349 -15.67 -16.78 16.27
C HIS A 349 -16.22 -15.53 16.94
N LEU A 350 -16.53 -14.51 16.15
CA LEU A 350 -17.24 -13.31 16.58
C LEU A 350 -18.73 -13.50 16.28
N PRO A 351 -19.61 -13.61 17.30
CA PRO A 351 -21.05 -13.74 17.07
C PRO A 351 -21.66 -12.45 16.51
N ILE A 352 -22.52 -12.57 15.49
CA ILE A 352 -23.18 -11.45 14.78
C ILE A 352 -24.71 -11.58 14.84
N GLY A 353 -25.22 -12.76 15.15
CA GLY A 353 -26.64 -13.06 15.38
C GLY A 353 -26.80 -14.31 16.25
N GLU A 354 -28.02 -14.84 16.37
CA GLU A 354 -28.29 -16.05 17.18
C GLU A 354 -27.52 -17.29 16.69
N ASP A 355 -27.31 -17.44 15.38
CA ASP A 355 -26.61 -18.58 14.76
C ASP A 355 -25.54 -18.17 13.73
N ASP A 356 -25.20 -16.89 13.63
CA ASP A 356 -24.25 -16.38 12.64
C ASP A 356 -22.99 -15.81 13.32
N TYR A 357 -21.84 -16.05 12.70
CA TYR A 357 -20.55 -15.64 13.22
C TYR A 357 -19.57 -15.29 12.11
N LYS A 358 -18.65 -14.37 12.42
CA LYS A 358 -17.41 -14.18 11.67
C LYS A 358 -16.32 -15.07 12.24
N GLU A 359 -15.56 -15.73 11.37
CA GLU A 359 -14.36 -16.46 11.75
C GLU A 359 -13.15 -15.52 11.65
N LEU A 360 -12.57 -15.21 12.80
CA LEU A 360 -11.47 -14.26 12.94
C LEU A 360 -10.17 -14.99 13.22
N LYS A 361 -9.17 -14.74 12.39
CA LYS A 361 -7.78 -15.10 12.69
C LYS A 361 -7.12 -13.92 13.38
N ILE A 362 -6.75 -14.11 14.64
CA ILE A 362 -6.14 -13.07 15.48
C ILE A 362 -4.67 -13.40 15.65
N SER A 363 -3.81 -12.50 15.19
CA SER A 363 -2.36 -12.57 15.33
C SER A 363 -1.85 -11.48 16.26
N PHE A 364 -0.84 -11.81 17.04
CA PHE A 364 -0.32 -10.98 18.11
C PHE A 364 1.19 -10.80 17.95
N THR A 365 1.67 -9.56 18.07
CA THR A 365 3.09 -9.23 18.06
C THR A 365 3.43 -8.24 19.17
N LYS A 366 4.39 -8.61 20.02
CA LYS A 366 4.98 -7.71 21.00
C LYS A 366 6.04 -6.84 20.35
N ILE A 367 5.95 -5.53 20.55
CA ILE A 367 6.93 -4.54 20.09
C ILE A 367 7.51 -3.77 21.29
N GLN A 368 8.78 -3.41 21.18
CA GLN A 368 9.48 -2.55 22.13
C GLN A 368 9.94 -1.29 21.39
N TYR A 369 9.66 -0.12 21.93
CA TYR A 369 10.01 1.16 21.30
C TYR A 369 10.34 2.26 22.32
N GLY A 370 11.06 3.27 21.84
CA GLY A 370 11.51 4.41 22.64
C GLY A 370 12.68 4.09 23.57
N ASN A 371 13.36 5.13 24.04
CA ASN A 371 14.53 5.01 24.90
C ASN A 371 14.23 4.40 26.29
N GLU A 372 12.97 4.38 26.70
CA GLU A 372 12.49 3.79 27.97
C GLU A 372 12.04 2.34 27.82
N ASN A 373 12.28 1.70 26.66
CA ASN A 373 11.90 0.31 26.39
C ASN A 373 10.41 0.03 26.62
N LYS A 374 9.54 0.94 26.14
CA LYS A 374 8.09 0.81 26.29
C LYS A 374 7.61 -0.41 25.52
N GLU A 375 6.81 -1.24 26.18
CA GLU A 375 6.20 -2.40 25.56
C GLU A 375 4.81 -2.04 25.03
N SER A 376 4.53 -2.47 23.81
CA SER A 376 3.19 -2.45 23.26
C SER A 376 2.93 -3.70 22.45
N TYR A 377 1.65 -3.96 22.24
CA TYR A 377 1.18 -5.17 21.61
C TYR A 377 0.36 -4.79 20.40
N VAL A 378 0.79 -5.25 19.24
CA VAL A 378 0.10 -5.04 17.97
C VAL A 378 -0.71 -6.29 17.65
N ILE A 379 -1.99 -6.08 17.41
CA ILE A 379 -2.96 -7.13 17.09
C ILE A 379 -3.40 -6.94 15.65
N PHE A 380 -3.30 -8.02 14.88
CA PHE A 380 -3.80 -8.12 13.52
C PHE A 380 -4.98 -9.08 13.51
N VAL A 381 -6.09 -8.66 12.94
CA VAL A 381 -7.30 -9.46 12.85
C VAL A 381 -7.71 -9.55 11.39
N ASP A 382 -7.79 -10.79 10.91
CA ASP A 382 -8.22 -11.14 9.56
C ASP A 382 -9.58 -11.82 9.63
N ASP A 383 -10.55 -11.30 8.89
CA ASP A 383 -11.86 -11.93 8.72
C ASP A 383 -11.76 -12.97 7.61
N ILE A 384 -11.70 -14.24 8.01
CA ILE A 384 -11.51 -15.37 7.11
C ILE A 384 -12.83 -16.11 6.81
N THR A 385 -13.97 -15.55 7.20
CA THR A 385 -15.29 -16.19 7.12
C THR A 385 -15.59 -16.70 5.71
N ASP A 386 -15.50 -15.83 4.70
CA ASP A 386 -15.78 -16.19 3.30
C ASP A 386 -14.82 -17.26 2.76
N ARG A 387 -13.56 -17.20 3.19
CA ARG A 387 -12.52 -18.16 2.79
C ARG A 387 -12.82 -19.54 3.39
N THR A 388 -13.07 -19.62 4.69
CA THR A 388 -13.36 -20.89 5.35
C THR A 388 -14.69 -21.48 4.88
N LEU A 389 -15.72 -20.64 4.64
CA LEU A 389 -17.00 -21.11 4.08
C LEU A 389 -16.84 -21.69 2.68
N SER A 390 -16.08 -21.01 1.81
CA SER A 390 -15.77 -21.50 0.46
C SER A 390 -14.99 -22.82 0.48
N GLU A 391 -14.01 -22.94 1.38
CA GLU A 391 -13.22 -24.16 1.56
C GLU A 391 -14.08 -25.32 2.10
N LYS A 392 -14.90 -25.09 3.13
CA LYS A 392 -15.86 -26.08 3.65
C LYS A 392 -16.84 -26.54 2.58
N LYS A 393 -17.39 -25.62 1.78
CA LYS A 393 -18.28 -25.94 0.65
C LYS A 393 -17.58 -26.79 -0.42
N LEU A 394 -16.33 -26.46 -0.74
CA LEU A 394 -15.52 -27.23 -1.69
C LEU A 394 -15.28 -28.66 -1.19
N ILE A 395 -14.84 -28.80 0.07
CA ILE A 395 -14.61 -30.10 0.71
C ILE A 395 -15.91 -30.91 0.75
N ALA A 396 -17.02 -30.31 1.18
CA ALA A 396 -18.32 -30.98 1.23
C ALA A 396 -18.79 -31.40 -0.16
N SER A 397 -18.57 -30.56 -1.19
CA SER A 397 -18.88 -30.91 -2.58
C SER A 397 -18.00 -32.06 -3.09
N GLU A 398 -16.70 -32.05 -2.80
CA GLU A 398 -15.79 -33.13 -3.18
C GLU A 398 -16.19 -34.45 -2.52
N GLN A 399 -16.48 -34.43 -1.22
CA GLN A 399 -16.96 -35.58 -0.48
C GLN A 399 -18.27 -36.11 -1.05
N LEU A 400 -19.24 -35.23 -1.35
CA LEU A 400 -20.50 -35.61 -1.96
C LEU A 400 -20.28 -36.30 -3.31
N PHE A 401 -19.47 -35.74 -4.21
CA PHE A 401 -19.18 -36.36 -5.50
C PHE A 401 -18.50 -37.72 -5.35
N ARG A 402 -17.55 -37.84 -4.42
CA ARG A 402 -16.88 -39.10 -4.13
C ARG A 402 -17.84 -40.15 -3.61
N SER A 403 -18.71 -39.79 -2.65
CA SER A 403 -19.72 -40.70 -2.12
C SER A 403 -20.74 -41.15 -3.17
N ILE A 404 -21.14 -40.26 -4.10
CA ILE A 404 -22.03 -40.64 -5.23
C ILE A 404 -21.36 -41.68 -6.12
N ALA A 405 -20.08 -41.49 -6.44
CA ALA A 405 -19.33 -42.43 -7.27
C ALA A 405 -19.12 -43.77 -6.55
N GLU A 406 -18.64 -43.77 -5.29
CA GLU A 406 -18.41 -44.96 -4.47
C GLU A 406 -19.67 -45.82 -4.30
N ASN A 407 -20.83 -45.17 -4.12
CA ASN A 407 -22.11 -45.85 -3.90
C ASN A 407 -22.95 -45.98 -5.18
N PHE A 408 -22.34 -45.86 -6.37
CA PHE A 408 -23.07 -45.99 -7.62
C PHE A 408 -23.54 -47.46 -7.82
N PRO A 409 -24.87 -47.71 -7.85
CA PRO A 409 -25.41 -49.04 -7.66
C PRO A 409 -25.13 -49.96 -8.85
N ARG A 410 -24.51 -51.12 -8.56
CA ARG A 410 -24.15 -52.17 -9.53
C ARG A 410 -23.43 -51.60 -10.76
N GLY A 411 -22.50 -50.69 -10.54
CA GLY A 411 -21.85 -49.99 -11.62
C GLY A 411 -20.56 -49.29 -11.23
N SER A 412 -20.01 -48.54 -12.19
CA SER A 412 -18.87 -47.64 -12.02
C SER A 412 -19.16 -46.27 -12.60
N VAL A 413 -18.54 -45.25 -12.00
CA VAL A 413 -18.47 -43.88 -12.52
C VAL A 413 -17.02 -43.57 -12.83
N ASP A 414 -16.72 -43.38 -14.12
CA ASP A 414 -15.38 -43.23 -14.64
C ASP A 414 -15.23 -41.86 -15.29
N VAL A 415 -14.17 -41.13 -14.92
CA VAL A 415 -13.77 -39.90 -15.62
C VAL A 415 -12.49 -40.19 -16.39
N LEU A 416 -12.52 -39.94 -17.70
CA LEU A 416 -11.41 -40.23 -18.60
C LEU A 416 -10.86 -38.95 -19.22
N ASP A 417 -9.56 -38.94 -19.51
CA ASP A 417 -8.94 -37.93 -20.36
C ASP A 417 -9.27 -38.15 -21.86
N LYS A 418 -8.79 -37.24 -22.73
CA LYS A 418 -8.99 -37.33 -24.20
C LYS A 418 -8.34 -38.56 -24.83
N SER A 419 -7.40 -39.19 -24.14
CA SER A 419 -6.72 -40.42 -24.57
C SER A 419 -7.37 -41.68 -24.00
N PHE A 420 -8.49 -41.55 -23.29
CA PHE A 420 -9.22 -42.63 -22.61
C PHE A 420 -8.48 -43.22 -21.40
N ASN A 421 -7.57 -42.47 -20.78
CA ASN A 421 -6.96 -42.88 -19.51
C ASN A 421 -7.83 -42.46 -18.34
N TYR A 422 -7.89 -43.29 -17.31
CA TYR A 422 -8.64 -42.99 -16.09
C TYR A 422 -8.02 -41.81 -15.32
N LEU A 423 -8.80 -40.76 -15.08
CA LEU A 423 -8.50 -39.66 -14.17
C LEU A 423 -9.15 -39.88 -12.80
N PHE A 424 -10.32 -40.50 -12.79
CA PHE A 424 -11.07 -40.89 -11.61
C PHE A 424 -11.91 -42.12 -11.94
N THR A 425 -12.10 -43.01 -10.98
CA THR A 425 -12.97 -44.18 -11.13
C THR A 425 -13.36 -44.69 -9.75
N ASP A 426 -14.65 -44.96 -9.56
CA ASP A 426 -15.18 -45.59 -8.36
C ASP A 426 -16.53 -46.26 -8.65
N GLY A 427 -17.02 -47.06 -7.71
CA GLY A 427 -18.35 -47.68 -7.79
C GLY A 427 -18.44 -49.09 -7.20
N GLU A 428 -19.68 -49.53 -6.95
CA GLU A 428 -19.98 -50.80 -6.32
C GLU A 428 -19.48 -52.00 -7.14
N GLU A 429 -19.43 -51.89 -8.47
CA GLU A 429 -18.95 -52.98 -9.35
C GLU A 429 -17.48 -53.33 -9.10
N TYR A 430 -16.66 -52.38 -8.64
CA TYR A 430 -15.26 -52.64 -8.28
C TYR A 430 -15.14 -53.50 -7.02
N GLN A 431 -16.03 -53.28 -6.05
CA GLN A 431 -16.10 -54.09 -4.84
C GLN A 431 -16.57 -55.52 -5.16
N LEU A 432 -17.58 -55.66 -6.02
CA LEU A 432 -18.10 -56.96 -6.46
C LEU A 432 -17.08 -57.75 -7.29
N SER A 433 -16.29 -57.06 -8.12
CA SER A 433 -15.26 -57.69 -8.97
C SER A 433 -13.92 -57.90 -8.28
N GLY A 434 -13.71 -57.32 -7.09
CA GLY A 434 -12.45 -57.40 -6.33
C GLY A 434 -11.31 -56.57 -6.92
N THR A 435 -11.62 -55.56 -7.73
CA THR A 435 -10.62 -54.69 -8.36
C THR A 435 -10.46 -53.41 -7.53
N ASP A 436 -9.23 -52.99 -7.24
CA ASP A 436 -8.97 -51.69 -6.60
C ASP A 436 -9.10 -50.56 -7.64
N PRO A 437 -10.07 -49.63 -7.52
CA PRO A 437 -10.24 -48.52 -8.45
C PRO A 437 -8.97 -47.66 -8.58
N LYS A 438 -8.19 -47.51 -7.49
CA LYS A 438 -6.96 -46.71 -7.51
C LYS A 438 -5.89 -47.28 -8.44
N SER A 439 -5.87 -48.59 -8.63
CA SER A 439 -4.94 -49.27 -9.55
C SER A 439 -5.22 -48.97 -11.02
N LEU A 440 -6.43 -48.51 -11.34
CA LEU A 440 -6.85 -48.20 -12.70
C LEU A 440 -6.49 -46.77 -13.10
N ILE A 441 -6.30 -45.86 -12.14
CA ILE A 441 -5.95 -44.47 -12.40
C ILE A 441 -4.67 -44.37 -13.24
N GLY A 442 -4.72 -43.62 -14.33
CA GLY A 442 -3.64 -43.47 -15.31
C GLY A 442 -3.53 -44.61 -16.34
N THR A 443 -4.25 -45.72 -16.15
CA THR A 443 -4.31 -46.79 -17.15
C THR A 443 -5.35 -46.46 -18.24
N ASN A 444 -5.26 -47.13 -19.39
CA ASN A 444 -6.15 -46.87 -20.52
C ASN A 444 -7.36 -47.81 -20.48
N LEU A 445 -8.58 -47.24 -20.47
CA LEU A 445 -9.85 -47.99 -20.44
C LEU A 445 -9.94 -49.04 -21.56
N LEU A 446 -9.47 -48.71 -22.77
CA LEU A 446 -9.61 -49.62 -23.91
C LEU A 446 -8.86 -50.95 -23.73
N LYS A 447 -7.86 -51.01 -22.83
CA LYS A 447 -7.14 -52.26 -22.52
C LYS A 447 -8.01 -53.30 -21.81
N GLN A 448 -9.13 -52.88 -21.22
CA GLN A 448 -10.05 -53.77 -20.52
C GLN A 448 -11.02 -54.50 -21.47
N PHE A 449 -11.14 -54.05 -22.71
CA PHE A 449 -12.06 -54.62 -23.70
C PHE A 449 -11.31 -55.42 -24.77
N SER A 450 -11.95 -56.47 -25.26
CA SER A 450 -11.48 -57.29 -26.38
C SER A 450 -12.61 -57.54 -27.39
N GLY A 451 -12.26 -58.04 -28.57
CA GLY A 451 -13.23 -58.43 -29.60
C GLY A 451 -14.17 -57.30 -30.02
N ASP A 452 -15.48 -57.59 -30.06
CA ASP A 452 -16.49 -56.62 -30.50
C ASP A 452 -16.78 -55.54 -29.46
N ASN A 453 -16.64 -55.84 -28.16
CA ASN A 453 -16.75 -54.82 -27.11
C ASN A 453 -15.72 -53.70 -27.31
N LEU A 454 -14.47 -54.05 -27.65
CA LEU A 454 -13.43 -53.04 -27.91
C LEU A 454 -13.80 -52.11 -29.07
N LYS A 455 -14.34 -52.67 -30.17
CA LYS A 455 -14.75 -51.90 -31.33
C LYS A 455 -15.89 -50.94 -30.99
N ILE A 456 -16.91 -51.42 -30.28
CA ILE A 456 -18.09 -50.64 -29.89
C ILE A 456 -17.70 -49.54 -28.90
N THR A 457 -16.93 -49.86 -27.85
CA THR A 457 -16.45 -48.89 -26.86
C THR A 457 -15.60 -47.81 -27.53
N LYS A 458 -14.61 -48.19 -28.35
CA LYS A 458 -13.74 -47.23 -29.03
C LYS A 458 -14.53 -46.32 -29.98
N SER A 459 -15.46 -46.87 -30.75
CA SER A 459 -16.32 -46.08 -31.65
C SER A 459 -17.18 -45.09 -30.86
N SER A 460 -17.78 -45.54 -29.76
CA SER A 460 -18.66 -44.74 -28.93
C SER A 460 -17.93 -43.61 -28.20
N LEU A 461 -16.78 -43.89 -27.58
CA LEU A 461 -15.99 -42.84 -26.91
C LEU A 461 -15.47 -41.77 -27.89
N ASN A 462 -15.14 -42.15 -29.13
CA ASN A 462 -14.80 -41.17 -30.17
C ASN A 462 -15.97 -40.24 -30.53
N LYS A 463 -17.22 -40.73 -30.47
CA LYS A 463 -18.40 -39.86 -30.62
C LYS A 463 -18.54 -38.90 -29.44
N VAL A 464 -18.21 -39.34 -28.22
CA VAL A 464 -18.19 -38.47 -27.03
C VAL A 464 -17.19 -37.34 -27.16
N LEU A 465 -15.98 -37.61 -27.67
CA LEU A 465 -14.99 -36.56 -27.96
C LEU A 465 -15.48 -35.52 -28.98
N ARG A 466 -16.45 -35.89 -29.84
CA ARG A 466 -17.12 -34.97 -30.78
C ARG A 466 -18.33 -34.25 -30.16
N GLY A 467 -18.51 -34.35 -28.84
CA GLY A 467 -19.59 -33.69 -28.10
C GLY A 467 -20.91 -34.48 -28.05
N GLN A 468 -20.94 -35.74 -28.50
CA GLN A 468 -22.18 -36.54 -28.53
C GLN A 468 -22.36 -37.36 -27.25
N ARG A 469 -23.60 -37.51 -26.79
CA ARG A 469 -23.94 -38.49 -25.75
C ARG A 469 -24.11 -39.87 -26.40
N VAL A 470 -23.59 -40.91 -25.76
CA VAL A 470 -23.69 -42.29 -26.26
C VAL A 470 -24.21 -43.21 -25.18
N SER A 471 -24.93 -44.26 -25.61
CA SER A 471 -25.34 -45.37 -24.75
C SER A 471 -25.24 -46.65 -25.56
N TYR A 472 -24.57 -47.67 -25.02
CA TYR A 472 -24.35 -48.94 -25.70
C TYR A 472 -24.18 -50.07 -24.68
N GLU A 473 -24.41 -51.30 -25.13
CA GLU A 473 -24.26 -52.48 -24.29
C GLU A 473 -22.96 -53.23 -24.61
N THR A 474 -22.37 -53.83 -23.59
CA THR A 474 -21.24 -54.75 -23.69
C THR A 474 -21.54 -56.01 -22.88
N GLU A 475 -20.92 -57.12 -23.27
CA GLU A 475 -21.10 -58.40 -22.57
C GLU A 475 -19.75 -58.96 -22.12
N ALA A 476 -19.63 -59.30 -20.84
CA ALA A 476 -18.43 -59.91 -20.28
C ALA A 476 -18.81 -60.96 -19.24
N ARG A 477 -18.19 -62.16 -19.31
CA ARG A 477 -18.43 -63.27 -18.35
C ARG A 477 -19.94 -63.59 -18.15
N HIS A 478 -20.73 -63.60 -19.23
CA HIS A 478 -22.19 -63.78 -19.23
C HIS A 478 -23.00 -62.69 -18.51
N MET A 479 -22.37 -61.58 -18.15
CA MET A 479 -23.03 -60.39 -17.62
C MET A 479 -23.15 -59.33 -18.71
N LYS A 480 -24.27 -58.61 -18.70
CA LYS A 480 -24.56 -57.51 -19.61
C LYS A 480 -24.38 -56.18 -18.88
N PHE A 481 -23.62 -55.28 -19.51
CA PHE A 481 -23.31 -53.97 -18.97
C PHE A 481 -23.80 -52.88 -19.92
N LEU A 482 -24.56 -51.93 -19.40
CA LEU A 482 -24.91 -50.70 -20.08
C LEU A 482 -23.82 -49.65 -19.83
N GLN A 483 -23.25 -49.09 -20.89
CA GLN A 483 -22.27 -48.02 -20.82
C GLN A 483 -22.88 -46.74 -21.37
N SER A 484 -22.86 -45.68 -20.56
CA SER A 484 -23.37 -44.36 -20.91
C SER A 484 -22.26 -43.32 -20.83
N GLY A 485 -21.89 -42.75 -21.97
CA GLY A 485 -20.81 -41.78 -22.10
C GLY A 485 -21.34 -40.37 -22.38
N VAL A 486 -20.87 -39.39 -21.62
CA VAL A 486 -21.19 -37.96 -21.82
C VAL A 486 -19.93 -37.10 -21.82
N PRO A 487 -19.87 -36.05 -22.66
CA PRO A 487 -18.72 -35.16 -22.71
C PRO A 487 -18.76 -34.17 -21.54
N LEU A 488 -17.61 -33.99 -20.87
CA LEU A 488 -17.39 -32.92 -19.90
C LEU A 488 -16.62 -31.79 -20.58
N MET A 489 -17.20 -30.59 -20.57
CA MET A 489 -16.66 -29.42 -21.27
C MET A 489 -15.85 -28.54 -20.32
N ASN A 490 -14.79 -27.91 -20.82
CA ASN A 490 -14.07 -26.84 -20.11
C ASN A 490 -14.79 -25.48 -20.25
N ASN A 491 -14.24 -24.44 -19.63
CA ASN A 491 -14.77 -23.07 -19.71
C ASN A 491 -14.82 -22.50 -21.14
N ALA A 492 -14.02 -23.04 -22.07
CA ALA A 492 -14.02 -22.67 -23.48
C ALA A 492 -15.07 -23.44 -24.31
N LYS A 493 -15.93 -24.25 -23.67
CA LYS A 493 -16.93 -25.13 -24.31
C LYS A 493 -16.32 -26.22 -25.20
N GLU A 494 -15.05 -26.54 -25.01
CA GLU A 494 -14.41 -27.67 -25.68
C GLU A 494 -14.52 -28.93 -24.81
N VAL A 495 -14.66 -30.09 -25.43
CA VAL A 495 -14.63 -31.36 -24.70
C VAL A 495 -13.25 -31.55 -24.09
N ASP A 496 -13.17 -31.61 -22.77
CA ASP A 496 -11.93 -31.80 -22.00
C ASP A 496 -11.80 -33.24 -21.50
N ARG A 497 -12.91 -33.79 -21.00
CA ARG A 497 -12.96 -35.12 -20.37
C ARG A 497 -14.21 -35.87 -20.79
N ILE A 498 -14.24 -37.16 -20.48
CA ILE A 498 -15.40 -38.03 -20.69
C ILE A 498 -15.86 -38.54 -19.33
N LEU A 499 -17.15 -38.41 -19.04
CA LEU A 499 -17.80 -39.16 -17.97
C LEU A 499 -18.42 -40.42 -18.59
N LEU A 500 -17.95 -41.58 -18.17
CA LEU A 500 -18.48 -42.87 -18.56
C LEU A 500 -19.08 -43.54 -17.32
N VAL A 501 -20.34 -43.94 -17.42
CA VAL A 501 -21.01 -44.70 -16.37
C VAL A 501 -21.29 -46.09 -16.89
N THR A 502 -20.85 -47.11 -16.15
CA THR A 502 -21.12 -48.51 -16.46
C THR A 502 -22.10 -49.06 -15.45
N GLN A 503 -23.13 -49.78 -15.90
CA GLN A 503 -24.10 -50.41 -14.99
C GLN A 503 -24.37 -51.85 -15.42
N ASN A 504 -24.32 -52.78 -14.47
CA ASN A 504 -24.70 -54.17 -14.67
C ASN A 504 -26.22 -54.28 -14.76
N ILE A 505 -26.72 -54.65 -15.95
CA ILE A 505 -28.14 -54.76 -16.26
C ILE A 505 -28.61 -56.22 -16.39
N THR A 506 -27.77 -57.18 -15.99
CA THR A 506 -28.04 -58.61 -16.18
C THR A 506 -29.32 -59.05 -15.49
N GLU A 507 -29.48 -58.70 -14.20
CA GLU A 507 -30.68 -59.05 -13.43
C GLU A 507 -31.91 -58.30 -13.96
N ALA A 508 -31.77 -57.02 -14.31
CA ALA A 508 -32.85 -56.23 -14.86
C ALA A 508 -33.41 -56.87 -16.14
N LYS A 509 -32.53 -57.30 -17.06
CA LYS A 509 -32.94 -58.01 -18.29
C LYS A 509 -33.54 -59.38 -18.02
N ARG A 510 -33.05 -60.11 -17.01
CA ARG A 510 -33.64 -61.39 -16.60
C ARG A 510 -35.07 -61.21 -16.08
N LEU A 511 -35.26 -60.26 -15.17
CA LEU A 511 -36.57 -59.93 -14.62
C LEU A 511 -37.54 -59.44 -15.72
N GLU A 512 -37.05 -58.65 -16.66
CA GLU A 512 -37.85 -58.20 -17.82
C GLU A 512 -38.29 -59.39 -18.68
N SER A 513 -37.37 -60.31 -19.00
CA SER A 513 -37.69 -61.52 -19.77
C SER A 513 -38.64 -62.47 -19.02
N ASP A 514 -38.46 -62.65 -17.72
CA ASP A 514 -39.36 -63.47 -16.89
C ASP A 514 -40.76 -62.85 -16.80
N LYS A 515 -40.84 -61.51 -16.68
CA LYS A 515 -42.11 -60.77 -16.75
C LYS A 515 -42.80 -60.95 -18.10
N GLU A 516 -42.08 -60.85 -19.22
CA GLU A 516 -42.64 -61.07 -20.55
C GLU A 516 -43.20 -62.48 -20.74
N LYS A 517 -42.48 -63.50 -20.25
CA LYS A 517 -42.97 -64.89 -20.26
C LYS A 517 -44.25 -65.04 -19.44
N LEU A 518 -44.28 -64.50 -18.22
CA LEU A 518 -45.49 -64.54 -17.37
C LEU A 518 -46.68 -63.84 -18.03
N ILE A 519 -46.46 -62.68 -18.66
CA ILE A 519 -47.52 -61.98 -19.41
C ILE A 519 -48.05 -62.84 -20.55
N LYS A 520 -47.15 -63.49 -21.31
CA LYS A 520 -47.53 -64.39 -22.40
C LYS A 520 -48.34 -65.58 -21.90
N ASP A 521 -47.89 -66.21 -20.81
CA ASP A 521 -48.58 -67.36 -20.21
C ASP A 521 -49.95 -66.97 -19.68
N LEU A 522 -50.07 -65.84 -18.96
CA LEU A 522 -51.35 -65.30 -18.49
C LEU A 522 -52.31 -65.02 -19.64
N LYS A 523 -51.82 -64.42 -20.73
CA LYS A 523 -52.63 -64.15 -21.92
C LYS A 523 -53.16 -65.45 -22.54
N SER A 524 -52.32 -66.47 -22.67
CA SER A 524 -52.71 -67.78 -23.20
C SER A 524 -53.78 -68.46 -22.34
N HIS A 525 -53.61 -68.47 -21.02
CA HIS A 525 -54.60 -69.02 -20.09
C HIS A 525 -55.93 -68.26 -20.14
N ASN A 526 -55.89 -66.93 -20.24
CA ASN A 526 -57.09 -66.11 -20.34
C ASN A 526 -57.88 -66.39 -21.62
N GLU A 527 -57.21 -66.50 -22.77
CA GLU A 527 -57.84 -66.89 -24.03
C GLU A 527 -58.45 -68.30 -23.97
N GLU A 528 -57.80 -69.23 -23.29
CA GLU A 528 -58.31 -70.58 -23.09
C GLU A 528 -59.54 -70.62 -22.19
N LEU A 529 -59.56 -69.82 -21.11
CA LEU A 529 -60.72 -69.65 -20.24
C LEU A 529 -61.91 -69.05 -21.00
N LEU A 530 -61.68 -68.02 -21.84
CA LEU A 530 -62.72 -67.42 -22.66
C LEU A 530 -63.30 -68.42 -23.68
N ARG A 531 -62.43 -69.20 -24.36
CA ARG A 531 -62.88 -70.27 -25.26
C ARG A 531 -63.69 -71.33 -24.52
N PHE A 532 -63.25 -71.72 -23.33
CA PHE A 532 -63.99 -72.68 -22.51
C PHE A 532 -65.36 -72.14 -22.10
N ALA A 533 -65.44 -70.91 -21.59
CA ALA A 533 -66.71 -70.27 -21.22
C ALA A 533 -67.67 -70.16 -22.41
N TYR A 534 -67.15 -69.86 -23.61
CA TYR A 534 -67.93 -69.84 -24.85
C TYR A 534 -68.48 -71.23 -25.20
N ILE A 535 -67.66 -72.28 -25.16
CA ILE A 535 -68.07 -73.66 -25.46
C ILE A 535 -69.13 -74.14 -24.46
N VAL A 536 -68.91 -73.92 -23.16
CA VAL A 536 -69.86 -74.26 -22.10
C VAL A 536 -71.20 -73.58 -22.35
N SER A 537 -71.19 -72.27 -22.62
CA SER A 537 -72.41 -71.50 -22.88
C SER A 537 -73.16 -72.02 -24.09
N HIS A 538 -72.45 -72.35 -25.18
CA HIS A 538 -73.07 -72.89 -26.41
C HIS A 538 -73.70 -74.27 -26.16
N ASN A 539 -72.96 -75.17 -25.52
CA ASN A 539 -73.40 -76.55 -25.31
C ASN A 539 -74.54 -76.66 -24.30
N LEU A 540 -74.58 -75.80 -23.29
CA LEU A 540 -75.70 -75.76 -22.33
C LEU A 540 -76.94 -75.05 -22.91
N ARG A 541 -76.76 -74.08 -23.82
CA ARG A 541 -77.89 -73.31 -24.37
C ARG A 541 -78.86 -74.16 -25.18
N ALA A 542 -78.36 -75.06 -26.04
CA ALA A 542 -79.22 -75.87 -26.91
C ALA A 542 -80.24 -76.74 -26.15
N PRO A 543 -79.84 -77.57 -25.16
CA PRO A 543 -80.80 -78.35 -24.38
C PRO A 543 -81.70 -77.47 -23.51
N ILE A 544 -81.20 -76.37 -22.93
CA ILE A 544 -82.03 -75.45 -22.13
C ILE A 544 -83.13 -74.80 -22.97
N VAL A 545 -82.80 -74.33 -24.18
CA VAL A 545 -83.78 -73.74 -25.10
C VAL A 545 -84.82 -74.78 -25.50
N ASN A 546 -84.40 -76.02 -25.80
CA ASN A 546 -85.33 -77.10 -26.12
C ASN A 546 -86.25 -77.43 -24.93
N ILE A 547 -85.72 -77.51 -23.72
CA ILE A 547 -86.53 -77.73 -22.51
C ILE A 547 -87.55 -76.60 -22.32
N SER A 548 -87.13 -75.34 -22.47
CA SER A 548 -88.03 -74.18 -22.37
C SER A 548 -89.14 -74.24 -23.41
N LEU A 549 -88.81 -74.49 -24.68
CA LEU A 549 -89.79 -74.59 -25.77
C LEU A 549 -90.78 -75.73 -25.53
N LEU A 550 -90.30 -76.88 -25.05
CA LEU A 550 -91.16 -78.02 -24.75
C LEU A 550 -92.08 -77.75 -23.55
N LEU A 551 -91.60 -77.02 -22.54
CA LEU A 551 -92.44 -76.55 -21.43
C LEU A 551 -93.51 -75.56 -21.92
N ASP A 552 -93.16 -74.63 -22.82
CA ASP A 552 -94.11 -73.67 -23.41
C ASP A 552 -95.20 -74.36 -24.26
N LEU A 553 -94.89 -75.52 -24.85
CA LEU A 553 -95.83 -76.33 -25.63
C LEU A 553 -96.72 -77.23 -24.77
N TYR A 554 -96.42 -77.38 -23.48
CA TYR A 554 -97.19 -78.23 -22.57
C TYR A 554 -98.56 -77.62 -22.29
N ASN A 555 -99.62 -78.42 -22.42
CA ASN A 555 -100.98 -77.95 -22.20
C ASN A 555 -101.35 -78.05 -20.71
N ASP A 556 -101.08 -76.98 -19.95
CA ASP A 556 -101.38 -76.88 -18.52
C ASP A 556 -102.89 -76.97 -18.20
N GLU A 557 -103.75 -76.53 -19.13
CA GLU A 557 -105.20 -76.50 -18.93
C GLU A 557 -105.83 -77.90 -19.05
N ASN A 558 -105.17 -78.83 -19.76
CA ASN A 558 -105.63 -80.21 -19.91
C ASN A 558 -104.48 -81.22 -19.72
N PRO A 559 -104.22 -81.67 -18.48
CA PRO A 559 -103.16 -82.63 -18.18
C PRO A 559 -103.29 -83.99 -18.90
N ALA A 560 -104.47 -84.34 -19.40
CA ALA A 560 -104.73 -85.58 -20.13
C ALA A 560 -104.60 -85.43 -21.67
N ASP A 561 -104.13 -84.27 -22.17
CA ASP A 561 -103.88 -84.05 -23.60
C ASP A 561 -102.94 -85.13 -24.17
N PRO A 562 -103.34 -85.86 -25.23
CA PRO A 562 -102.49 -86.86 -25.86
C PRO A 562 -101.12 -86.33 -26.30
N GLY A 563 -101.03 -85.03 -26.69
CA GLY A 563 -99.79 -84.37 -27.08
C GLY A 563 -98.80 -84.16 -25.93
N ASN A 564 -99.29 -84.05 -24.69
CA ASN A 564 -98.42 -83.90 -23.50
C ASN A 564 -97.50 -85.12 -23.32
N ARG A 565 -97.89 -86.31 -23.79
CA ARG A 565 -97.05 -87.52 -23.71
C ARG A 565 -95.78 -87.39 -24.55
N GLU A 566 -95.88 -86.90 -25.78
CA GLU A 566 -94.76 -86.68 -26.68
C GLU A 566 -93.83 -85.57 -26.15
N ILE A 567 -94.40 -84.50 -25.60
CA ILE A 567 -93.66 -83.43 -24.93
C ILE A 567 -92.87 -83.97 -23.74
N TRP A 568 -93.47 -84.85 -22.93
CA TRP A 568 -92.81 -85.45 -21.77
C TRP A 568 -91.66 -86.39 -22.15
N GLU A 569 -91.83 -87.18 -23.21
CA GLU A 569 -90.76 -88.02 -23.76
C GLU A 569 -89.60 -87.16 -24.30
N ASN A 570 -89.90 -86.08 -25.03
CA ASN A 570 -88.89 -85.15 -25.56
C ASN A 570 -88.20 -84.30 -24.47
N LEU A 571 -88.90 -83.95 -23.38
CA LEU A 571 -88.31 -83.31 -22.22
C LEU A 571 -87.32 -84.25 -21.53
N LYS A 572 -87.69 -85.52 -21.37
CA LYS A 572 -86.79 -86.54 -20.81
C LYS A 572 -85.53 -86.72 -21.66
N ILE A 573 -85.67 -86.72 -22.99
CA ILE A 573 -84.54 -86.76 -23.92
C ILE A 573 -83.65 -85.52 -23.76
N SER A 574 -84.24 -84.31 -23.76
CA SER A 574 -83.49 -83.05 -23.64
C SER A 574 -82.80 -82.90 -22.28
N THR A 575 -83.41 -83.42 -21.21
CA THR A 575 -82.83 -83.44 -19.86
C THR A 575 -81.66 -84.42 -19.77
N ASN A 576 -81.79 -85.62 -20.35
CA ASN A 576 -80.69 -86.59 -20.43
C ASN A 576 -79.53 -86.06 -21.28
N LEU A 577 -79.82 -85.33 -22.36
CA LEU A 577 -78.80 -84.68 -23.18
C LEU A 577 -78.06 -83.60 -22.37
N LEU A 578 -78.79 -82.76 -21.62
CA LEU A 578 -78.18 -81.77 -20.71
C LEU A 578 -77.27 -82.44 -19.68
N ASP A 579 -77.75 -83.51 -19.03
CA ASP A 579 -77.01 -84.25 -18.01
C ASP A 579 -75.72 -84.84 -18.59
N THR A 580 -75.80 -85.47 -19.77
CA THR A 580 -74.63 -85.99 -20.48
C THR A 580 -73.63 -84.88 -20.79
N THR A 581 -74.09 -83.75 -21.33
CA THR A 581 -73.20 -82.62 -21.63
C THR A 581 -72.56 -82.01 -20.39
N LEU A 582 -73.28 -81.99 -19.25
CA LEU A 582 -72.75 -81.50 -17.98
C LEU A 582 -71.68 -82.46 -17.44
N GLN A 583 -71.92 -83.78 -17.52
CA GLN A 583 -70.97 -84.81 -17.15
C GLN A 583 -69.66 -84.68 -17.95
N ASP A 584 -69.77 -84.54 -19.28
CA ASP A 584 -68.63 -84.35 -20.19
C ASP A 584 -67.83 -83.07 -19.84
N LEU A 585 -68.52 -81.96 -19.56
CA LEU A 585 -67.89 -80.70 -19.17
C LEU A 585 -67.17 -80.82 -17.80
N ILE A 586 -67.78 -81.49 -16.83
CA ILE A 586 -67.17 -81.73 -15.50
C ILE A 586 -65.91 -82.59 -15.64
N GLU A 587 -65.96 -83.64 -16.47
CA GLU A 587 -64.80 -84.49 -16.74
C GLU A 587 -63.64 -83.67 -17.32
N VAL A 588 -63.91 -82.83 -18.34
CA VAL A 588 -62.89 -81.96 -18.95
C VAL A 588 -62.26 -81.00 -17.91
N VAL A 589 -63.06 -80.40 -17.03
CA VAL A 589 -62.55 -79.50 -15.97
C VAL A 589 -61.69 -80.27 -14.95
N SER A 590 -62.11 -81.49 -14.57
CA SER A 590 -61.40 -82.32 -13.60
C SER A 590 -60.01 -82.75 -14.11
N ILE A 591 -59.91 -83.13 -15.40
CA ILE A 591 -58.65 -83.48 -16.06
C ILE A 591 -57.71 -82.26 -16.12
N LYS A 592 -58.24 -81.06 -16.38
CA LYS A 592 -57.42 -79.83 -16.40
C LYS A 592 -56.93 -79.43 -15.01
N LYS A 593 -57.73 -79.62 -13.96
CA LYS A 593 -57.34 -79.27 -12.58
C LYS A 593 -56.14 -80.10 -12.08
N GLN A 594 -55.93 -81.30 -12.61
CA GLN A 594 -54.77 -82.15 -12.30
C GLN A 594 -53.48 -81.75 -13.02
N LYS A 595 -53.56 -80.94 -14.09
CA LYS A 595 -52.41 -80.51 -14.90
C LYS A 595 -51.79 -79.18 -14.47
N ILE A 596 -52.39 -78.45 -13.52
CA ILE A 596 -51.81 -77.21 -13.00
C ILE A 596 -50.67 -77.60 -12.05
N PRO A 597 -49.39 -77.26 -12.34
CA PRO A 597 -48.31 -77.52 -11.41
C PRO A 597 -48.59 -76.76 -10.11
N LYS A 598 -48.50 -77.43 -8.95
CA LYS A 598 -48.47 -76.74 -7.67
C LYS A 598 -47.28 -75.79 -7.68
N VAL A 599 -47.56 -74.49 -7.65
CA VAL A 599 -46.54 -73.47 -7.38
C VAL A 599 -46.00 -73.78 -5.98
N GLU A 600 -44.78 -74.31 -5.91
CA GLU A 600 -44.04 -74.39 -4.65
C GLU A 600 -43.84 -72.96 -4.15
N GLN A 601 -44.54 -72.61 -3.08
CA GLN A 601 -44.25 -71.43 -2.29
C GLN A 601 -42.88 -71.65 -1.63
N ASN A 602 -41.81 -71.24 -2.31
CA ASN A 602 -40.56 -70.96 -1.63
C ASN A 602 -40.80 -69.77 -0.71
N ARG A 603 -41.05 -70.07 0.57
CA ARG A 603 -40.94 -69.13 1.69
C ARG A 603 -39.49 -68.62 1.73
N LEU A 604 -39.34 -67.31 1.65
CA LEU A 604 -38.23 -66.55 2.24
C LEU A 604 -38.84 -65.54 3.19
#